data_AF-A0A2G5LWK0-F1
#
_entry.id   AF-A0A2G5LWK0-F1
#
_cell.length_a   1.000
_cell.length_b   1.000
_cell.length_c   1.000
_cell.angle_alpha   90.00
_cell.angle_beta   90.00
_cell.angle_gamma   90.00
#
_symmetry.space_group_name_H-M   'P 1'
#
loop_
_entity.id
_entity.type
_entity.pdbx_description
1 polymer ?
#
loop_
_entity_poly.entity_id
_entity_poly.type
_entity_poly.pdbx_seq_one_letter_code
_entity_poly.pdbx_strand_id
1 'polypeptide(L)'
;MLTFNCSQAGSDFFSRIHKGKKITPVEKPPIPSAEGDVLHADPNQWLVHAATVKRKHVLVATHLKTRYSMLFFDMKKADDTGFVKTFTHRWADGVMNIALKCGVLDILAPKVCDPLLSGLGSTYCFYHRSDRSSQGQINEIMRLFKWDAEGLDFVKQSWSARRYDEAINRTPRTIPGIKGYGWPEEEMLIHWLTAFGGIDAATAREAREQYRLAQRTRAFPNAPAFLAPHE
;
A
#
# COMPACT_ATOMS: atom_id res chain seq x y z
N MET A 1 1.42 14.59 -7.01
CA MET A 1 0.71 14.94 -5.77
C MET A 1 -0.05 13.72 -5.27
N LEU A 2 0.17 13.27 -4.04
CA LEU A 2 -0.56 12.14 -3.45
C LEU A 2 -1.95 12.58 -2.98
N THR A 3 -2.97 11.75 -3.24
CA THR A 3 -4.33 12.02 -2.77
C THR A 3 -4.75 10.95 -1.77
N PHE A 4 -5.07 11.37 -0.55
CA PHE A 4 -5.59 10.50 0.51
C PHE A 4 -7.10 10.70 0.65
N ASN A 5 -7.87 9.77 0.09
CA ASN A 5 -9.31 9.68 0.25
C ASN A 5 -9.61 9.07 1.64
N CYS A 6 -10.13 9.85 2.56
CA CYS A 6 -10.44 9.43 3.92
C CYS A 6 -11.88 8.94 4.05
N SER A 7 -12.05 7.76 4.65
CA SER A 7 -13.33 7.36 5.22
C SER A 7 -13.76 8.35 6.32
N GLN A 8 -15.01 8.28 6.77
CA GLN A 8 -15.48 9.08 7.91
C GLN A 8 -14.54 8.97 9.12
N ALA A 9 -14.19 7.74 9.51
CA ALA A 9 -13.27 7.51 10.62
C ALA A 9 -11.87 8.08 10.35
N GLY A 10 -11.37 7.98 9.11
CA GLY A 10 -10.11 8.61 8.70
C GLY A 10 -10.17 10.14 8.82
N SER A 11 -11.27 10.75 8.37
CA SER A 11 -11.48 12.18 8.46
C SER A 11 -11.51 12.67 9.90
N ASP A 12 -12.15 11.92 10.79
CA ASP A 12 -12.21 12.24 12.21
C ASP A 12 -10.87 12.03 12.93
N PHE A 13 -10.05 11.08 12.46
CA PHE A 13 -8.70 10.88 12.96
C PHE A 13 -7.77 12.07 12.64
N PHE A 14 -7.80 12.58 11.41
CA PHE A 14 -6.99 13.74 11.02
C PHE A 14 -7.56 15.08 11.50
N SER A 15 -8.73 15.09 12.13
CA SER A 15 -9.37 16.29 12.65
C SER A 15 -9.19 16.41 14.16
N ARG A 16 -9.16 17.66 14.65
CA ARG A 16 -9.27 17.97 16.08
C ARG A 16 -10.24 19.13 16.32
N ILE A 17 -10.83 19.15 17.51
CA ILE A 17 -11.60 20.29 17.98
C ILE A 17 -10.69 21.15 18.86
N HIS A 18 -10.55 22.42 18.52
CA HIS A 18 -9.86 23.40 19.36
C HIS A 18 -10.78 24.60 19.57
N LYS A 19 -11.12 24.91 20.82
CA LYS A 19 -12.04 26.00 21.19
C LYS A 19 -13.37 25.95 20.41
N GLY A 20 -13.98 24.77 20.31
CA GLY A 20 -15.25 24.56 19.60
C GLY A 20 -15.17 24.58 18.07
N LYS A 21 -13.99 24.88 17.48
CA LYS A 21 -13.80 24.87 16.02
C LYS A 21 -13.10 23.58 15.58
N LYS A 22 -13.62 22.96 14.52
CA LYS A 22 -12.97 21.82 13.86
C LYS A 22 -11.78 22.34 13.04
N ILE A 23 -10.59 21.87 13.37
CA ILE A 23 -9.38 22.06 12.58
C ILE A 23 -9.14 20.74 11.86
N THR A 24 -9.09 20.77 10.53
CA THR A 24 -8.93 19.58 9.70
C THR A 24 -8.17 19.90 8.42
N PRO A 25 -7.23 19.04 7.98
CA PRO A 25 -6.64 19.10 6.66
C PRO A 25 -7.52 18.42 5.60
N VAL A 26 -8.65 17.83 6.00
CA VAL A 26 -9.51 17.03 5.12
C VAL A 26 -10.55 17.91 4.46
N GLU A 27 -10.43 18.04 3.14
CA GLU A 27 -11.29 18.88 2.32
C GLU A 27 -12.44 18.08 1.71
N LYS A 28 -13.43 18.81 1.15
CA LYS A 28 -14.43 18.17 0.30
C LYS A 28 -13.78 17.86 -1.06
N PRO A 29 -13.99 16.68 -1.63
CA PRO A 29 -13.45 16.37 -2.95
C PRO A 29 -14.02 17.32 -4.01
N PRO A 30 -13.23 17.76 -5.01
CA PRO A 30 -13.70 18.62 -6.09
C PRO A 30 -14.87 18.02 -6.87
N ILE A 31 -14.91 16.68 -6.96
CA ILE A 31 -16.00 15.91 -7.56
C ILE A 31 -16.49 14.89 -6.51
N PRO A 32 -17.76 14.94 -6.08
CA PRO A 32 -18.29 14.05 -5.04
C PRO A 32 -18.21 12.56 -5.42
N SER A 33 -18.35 12.29 -6.71
CA SER A 33 -18.34 10.99 -7.35
C SER A 33 -17.42 11.07 -8.56
N ALA A 34 -16.10 10.91 -8.35
CA ALA A 34 -15.30 10.46 -9.48
C ALA A 34 -15.78 9.03 -9.77
N GLU A 35 -16.30 8.80 -10.97
CA GLU A 35 -16.66 7.45 -11.43
C GLU A 35 -15.54 6.49 -11.03
N GLY A 36 -15.89 5.42 -10.32
CA GLY A 36 -14.92 4.60 -9.59
C GLY A 36 -13.71 4.19 -10.44
N ASP A 37 -13.93 3.96 -11.73
CA ASP A 37 -12.91 3.55 -12.68
C ASP A 37 -11.85 4.65 -12.93
N VAL A 38 -12.23 5.92 -13.01
CA VAL A 38 -11.28 7.04 -13.17
C VAL A 38 -10.41 7.18 -11.92
N LEU A 39 -11.03 7.06 -10.74
CA LEU A 39 -10.31 7.15 -9.47
C LEU A 39 -9.36 5.95 -9.27
N HIS A 40 -9.75 4.76 -9.75
CA HIS A 40 -8.94 3.55 -9.63
C HIS A 40 -7.85 3.47 -10.71
N ALA A 41 -7.95 4.26 -11.78
CA ALA A 41 -6.90 4.36 -12.81
C ALA A 41 -5.75 5.32 -12.43
N ASP A 42 -6.04 6.34 -11.61
CA ASP A 42 -5.06 7.36 -11.19
C ASP A 42 -3.97 6.76 -10.28
N PRO A 43 -2.68 6.94 -10.62
CA PRO A 43 -1.55 6.35 -9.91
C PRO A 43 -1.29 6.90 -8.50
N ASN A 44 -1.97 7.96 -8.09
CA ASN A 44 -1.70 8.68 -6.84
C ASN A 44 -2.82 8.54 -5.79
N GLN A 45 -3.84 7.71 -6.06
CA GLN A 45 -5.02 7.63 -5.22
C GLN A 45 -4.91 6.56 -4.14
N TRP A 46 -4.99 7.01 -2.90
CA TRP A 46 -4.99 6.17 -1.71
C TRP A 46 -6.29 6.34 -0.94
N LEU A 47 -6.77 5.25 -0.35
CA LEU A 47 -7.86 5.26 0.62
C LEU A 47 -7.26 5.12 2.02
N VAL A 48 -7.69 5.95 2.96
CA VAL A 48 -7.26 5.88 4.36
C VAL A 48 -8.47 5.66 5.25
N HIS A 49 -8.42 4.58 6.03
CA HIS A 49 -9.39 4.27 7.07
C HIS A 49 -8.70 4.26 8.43
N ALA A 50 -9.37 4.80 9.45
CA ALA A 50 -8.87 4.77 10.82
C ALA A 50 -9.81 3.96 11.74
N ALA A 51 -9.22 3.33 12.75
CA ALA A 51 -9.90 2.59 13.79
C ALA A 51 -9.13 2.70 15.11
N THR A 52 -9.67 2.07 16.16
CA THR A 52 -8.98 1.95 17.45
C THR A 52 -8.88 0.49 17.84
N VAL A 53 -7.69 0.05 18.25
CA VAL A 53 -7.41 -1.30 18.77
C VAL A 53 -6.56 -1.15 20.03
N LYS A 54 -6.95 -1.79 21.13
CA LYS A 54 -6.29 -1.67 22.45
C LYS A 54 -6.00 -0.21 22.85
N ARG A 55 -6.97 0.69 22.65
CA ARG A 55 -6.90 2.15 22.91
C ARG A 55 -5.84 2.91 22.09
N LYS A 56 -5.21 2.27 21.09
CA LYS A 56 -4.30 2.91 20.16
C LYS A 56 -4.97 3.11 18.80
N HIS A 57 -4.62 4.20 18.12
CA HIS A 57 -5.13 4.47 16.79
C HIS A 57 -4.43 3.59 15.76
N VAL A 58 -5.23 3.04 14.85
CA VAL A 58 -4.78 2.19 13.75
C VAL A 58 -5.25 2.82 12.46
N LEU A 59 -4.37 2.91 11.47
CA LEU A 59 -4.77 3.29 10.11
C LEU A 59 -4.46 2.19 9.12
N VAL A 60 -5.32 2.06 8.12
CA VAL A 60 -5.08 1.28 6.91
C VAL A 60 -5.06 2.25 5.75
N ALA A 61 -3.95 2.28 5.02
CA ALA A 61 -3.84 3.01 3.77
C ALA A 61 -3.80 2.01 2.62
N THR A 62 -4.74 2.09 1.67
CA THR A 62 -4.86 1.19 0.52
C THR A 62 -4.76 1.95 -0.78
N HIS A 63 -3.81 1.60 -1.63
CA HIS A 63 -3.71 2.12 -2.98
C HIS A 63 -4.87 1.60 -3.83
N LEU A 64 -5.66 2.49 -4.43
CA LEU A 64 -6.90 2.09 -5.09
C LEU A 64 -6.65 1.21 -6.32
N LYS A 65 -5.61 1.55 -7.11
CA LYS A 65 -5.28 0.86 -8.36
C LYS A 65 -4.78 -0.57 -8.15
N THR A 66 -3.88 -0.76 -7.19
CA THR A 66 -3.18 -2.05 -7.01
C THR A 66 -3.67 -2.84 -5.80
N ARG A 67 -4.57 -2.26 -4.99
CA ARG A 67 -5.02 -2.78 -3.69
C ARG A 67 -3.89 -3.00 -2.67
N TYR A 68 -2.71 -2.44 -2.91
CA TYR A 68 -1.61 -2.51 -1.97
C TYR A 68 -1.96 -1.74 -0.70
N SER A 69 -1.79 -2.38 0.45
CA SER A 69 -2.19 -1.82 1.74
C SER A 69 -1.04 -1.78 2.73
N MET A 70 -0.99 -0.73 3.55
CA MET A 70 -0.10 -0.62 4.70
C MET A 70 -0.89 -0.40 5.98
N LEU A 71 -0.48 -1.07 7.06
CA LEU A 71 -1.08 -0.90 8.39
C LEU A 71 -0.19 -0.04 9.29
N PHE A 72 -0.77 0.97 9.92
CA PHE A 72 -0.10 1.88 10.85
C PHE A 72 -0.70 1.71 12.23
N PHE A 73 0.13 1.54 13.25
CA PHE A 73 -0.28 1.33 14.63
C PHE A 73 0.29 2.44 15.53
N ASP A 74 -0.48 2.83 16.53
CA ASP A 74 -0.14 3.88 17.50
C ASP A 74 0.14 5.25 16.87
N MET A 75 -0.63 5.60 15.83
CA MET A 75 -0.48 6.87 15.15
C MET A 75 -1.06 8.03 15.97
N LYS A 76 -0.36 9.16 15.96
CA LYS A 76 -0.79 10.37 16.66
C LYS A 76 -2.00 11.00 15.96
N LYS A 77 -3.08 11.23 16.72
CA LYS A 77 -4.30 11.87 16.21
C LYS A 77 -4.01 13.30 15.74
N ALA A 78 -4.65 13.71 14.65
CA ALA A 78 -4.50 15.04 14.02
C ALA A 78 -3.04 15.43 13.69
N ASP A 79 -2.23 14.44 13.30
CA ASP A 79 -0.87 14.61 12.81
C ASP A 79 -0.75 14.09 11.37
N ASP A 80 -1.26 14.87 10.43
CA ASP A 80 -1.23 14.53 9.00
C ASP A 80 0.20 14.53 8.45
N THR A 81 1.04 15.50 8.84
CA THR A 81 2.44 15.56 8.39
C THR A 81 3.24 14.35 8.88
N GLY A 82 3.09 13.95 10.14
CA GLY A 82 3.74 12.76 10.70
C GLY A 82 3.27 11.48 10.02
N PHE A 83 1.97 11.38 9.68
CA PHE A 83 1.43 10.29 8.89
C PHE A 83 2.05 10.24 7.48
N VAL A 84 2.02 11.34 6.71
CA VAL A 84 2.53 11.35 5.32
C VAL A 84 4.03 11.03 5.27
N LYS A 85 4.82 11.57 6.20
CA LYS A 85 6.25 11.25 6.31
C LYS A 85 6.49 9.77 6.58
N THR A 86 5.73 9.18 7.52
CA THR A 86 5.86 7.75 7.85
C THR A 86 5.38 6.88 6.69
N PHE A 87 4.29 7.27 6.05
CA PHE A 87 3.69 6.60 4.91
C PHE A 87 4.64 6.54 3.72
N THR A 88 5.20 7.67 3.30
CA THR A 88 6.08 7.77 2.13
C THR A 88 7.36 6.97 2.32
N HIS A 89 7.99 7.08 3.48
CA HIS A 89 9.17 6.31 3.82
C HIS A 89 8.89 4.80 3.79
N ARG A 90 7.81 4.35 4.45
CA ARG A 90 7.44 2.93 4.49
C ARG A 90 7.05 2.38 3.13
N TRP A 91 6.36 3.18 2.31
CA TRP A 91 5.99 2.76 0.96
C TRP A 91 7.21 2.53 0.09
N ALA A 92 8.13 3.51 0.04
CA ALA A 92 9.37 3.39 -0.73
C ALA A 92 10.23 2.22 -0.24
N ASP A 93 10.45 2.12 1.08
CA ASP A 93 11.19 1.01 1.68
C ASP A 93 10.55 -0.35 1.39
N GLY A 94 9.22 -0.45 1.48
CA GLY A 94 8.48 -1.67 1.17
C GLY A 94 8.66 -2.14 -0.27
N VAL A 95 8.51 -1.24 -1.24
CA VAL A 95 8.65 -1.59 -2.67
C VAL A 95 10.11 -1.86 -3.04
N MET A 96 11.05 -1.07 -2.55
CA MET A 96 12.49 -1.32 -2.76
C MET A 96 12.92 -2.67 -2.19
N ASN A 97 12.43 -3.03 -1.00
CA ASN A 97 12.67 -4.32 -0.40
C ASN A 97 12.11 -5.46 -1.25
N ILE A 98 10.93 -5.32 -1.88
CA ILE A 98 10.40 -6.31 -2.83
C ILE A 98 11.33 -6.42 -4.05
N ALA A 99 11.67 -5.28 -4.67
CA ALA A 99 12.51 -5.24 -5.87
C ALA A 99 13.88 -5.92 -5.63
N LEU A 100 14.53 -5.58 -4.51
CA LEU A 100 15.80 -6.19 -4.09
C LEU A 100 15.64 -7.70 -3.87
N LYS A 101 14.62 -8.10 -3.10
CA LYS A 101 14.38 -9.50 -2.72
C LYS A 101 14.09 -10.41 -3.91
N CYS A 102 13.65 -9.84 -5.04
CA CYS A 102 13.27 -10.57 -6.24
C CYS A 102 14.26 -10.40 -7.40
N GLY A 103 15.42 -9.77 -7.18
CA GLY A 103 16.43 -9.54 -8.23
C GLY A 103 15.97 -8.57 -9.31
N VAL A 104 14.87 -7.83 -9.10
CA VAL A 104 14.36 -6.88 -10.08
C VAL A 104 15.29 -5.68 -10.23
N LEU A 105 16.01 -5.30 -9.17
CA LEU A 105 17.00 -4.22 -9.27
C LEU A 105 18.14 -4.55 -10.24
N ASP A 106 18.46 -5.83 -10.46
CA ASP A 106 19.60 -6.25 -11.30
C ASP A 106 19.34 -6.01 -12.79
N ILE A 107 18.07 -5.94 -13.19
CA ILE A 107 17.67 -5.66 -14.58
C ILE A 107 17.34 -4.18 -14.82
N LEU A 108 17.30 -3.36 -13.76
CA LEU A 108 16.99 -1.93 -13.88
C LEU A 108 18.27 -1.13 -14.10
N ALA A 109 18.20 -0.16 -15.01
CA ALA A 109 19.29 0.81 -15.15
C ALA A 109 19.41 1.66 -13.87
N PRO A 110 20.62 1.97 -13.36
CA PRO A 110 20.81 2.73 -12.12
C PRO A 110 20.04 4.08 -12.07
N LYS A 111 19.91 4.75 -13.22
CA LYS A 111 19.16 6.00 -13.40
C LYS A 111 17.66 5.89 -13.07
N VAL A 112 17.10 4.68 -13.00
CA VAL A 112 15.69 4.43 -12.63
C VAL A 112 15.49 4.63 -11.13
N CYS A 113 16.53 4.43 -10.31
CA CYS A 113 16.42 4.48 -8.85
C CYS A 113 16.27 5.90 -8.29
N ASP A 114 16.86 6.92 -8.92
CA ASP A 114 16.81 8.30 -8.40
C ASP A 114 15.39 8.88 -8.44
N PRO A 115 14.62 8.79 -9.54
CA PRO A 115 13.23 9.23 -9.59
C PRO A 115 12.33 8.49 -8.60
N LEU A 116 12.58 7.20 -8.36
CA LEU A 116 11.78 6.37 -7.45
C LEU A 116 11.83 6.86 -6.00
N LEU A 117 12.94 7.46 -5.58
CA LEU A 117 13.17 7.90 -4.20
C LEU A 117 12.97 9.42 -4.05
N SER A 118 13.10 10.19 -5.13
CA SER A 118 13.00 11.64 -5.09
C SER A 118 11.55 12.14 -5.05
N GLY A 119 11.25 13.09 -4.15
CA GLY A 119 10.01 13.88 -4.21
C GLY A 119 8.71 13.17 -3.80
N LEU A 120 8.75 11.92 -3.32
CA LEU A 120 7.56 11.20 -2.84
C LEU A 120 6.90 11.96 -1.67
N GLY A 121 5.63 12.32 -1.87
CA GLY A 121 4.80 13.03 -0.88
C GLY A 121 5.24 14.47 -0.57
N SER A 122 6.06 15.10 -1.42
CA SER A 122 6.35 16.53 -1.34
C SER A 122 5.09 17.40 -1.51
N THR A 123 4.07 16.87 -2.19
CA THR A 123 2.75 17.46 -2.36
C THR A 123 1.68 16.41 -2.07
N TYR A 124 0.73 16.75 -1.20
CA TYR A 124 -0.37 15.87 -0.84
C TYR A 124 -1.66 16.63 -0.52
N CYS A 125 -2.80 15.95 -0.64
CA CYS A 125 -4.08 16.44 -0.16
C CYS A 125 -4.89 15.31 0.51
N PHE A 126 -5.83 15.71 1.38
CA PHE A 126 -6.77 14.80 2.02
C PHE A 126 -8.19 15.17 1.63
N TYR A 127 -8.97 14.20 1.16
CA TYR A 127 -10.38 14.40 0.82
C TYR A 127 -11.29 13.51 1.64
N HIS A 128 -12.44 14.01 2.04
CA HIS A 128 -13.50 13.19 2.61
C HIS A 128 -14.21 12.42 1.49
N ARG A 129 -13.77 11.20 1.24
CA ARG A 129 -14.31 10.32 0.19
C ARG A 129 -14.09 8.85 0.58
N SER A 130 -15.16 8.06 0.58
CA SER A 130 -15.09 6.61 0.81
C SER A 130 -14.98 5.84 -0.51
N ASP A 131 -14.45 4.62 -0.46
CA ASP A 131 -14.46 3.68 -1.58
C ASP A 131 -15.00 2.32 -1.09
N ARG A 132 -16.25 2.03 -1.47
CA ARG A 132 -16.93 0.79 -1.05
C ARG A 132 -16.22 -0.47 -1.52
N SER A 133 -15.47 -0.40 -2.63
CA SER A 133 -14.81 -1.56 -3.22
C SER A 133 -13.63 -2.07 -2.39
N SER A 134 -12.97 -1.18 -1.64
CA SER A 134 -11.91 -1.55 -0.69
C SER A 134 -12.42 -2.00 0.69
N GLN A 135 -13.72 -1.83 0.98
CA GLN A 135 -14.23 -2.03 2.34
C GLN A 135 -14.07 -3.48 2.82
N GLY A 136 -14.24 -4.46 1.92
CA GLY A 136 -14.02 -5.88 2.24
C GLY A 136 -12.58 -6.15 2.69
N GLN A 137 -11.61 -5.63 1.95
CA GLN A 137 -10.19 -5.75 2.28
C GLN A 137 -9.85 -5.04 3.61
N ILE A 138 -10.36 -3.82 3.83
CA ILE A 138 -10.15 -3.09 5.09
C ILE A 138 -10.70 -3.90 6.27
N ASN A 139 -11.91 -4.45 6.15
CA ASN A 139 -12.53 -5.25 7.21
C ASN A 139 -11.68 -6.49 7.54
N GLU A 140 -11.17 -7.18 6.51
CA GLU A 140 -10.32 -8.35 6.70
C GLU A 140 -8.99 -8.00 7.38
N ILE A 141 -8.29 -6.97 6.91
CA ILE A 141 -7.04 -6.48 7.51
C ILE A 141 -7.26 -6.14 8.97
N MET A 142 -8.32 -5.37 9.27
CA MET A 142 -8.64 -4.97 10.63
C MET A 142 -9.03 -6.15 11.52
N ARG A 143 -9.73 -7.16 10.98
CA ARG A 143 -10.07 -8.38 11.71
C ARG A 143 -8.81 -9.17 12.09
N LEU A 144 -7.91 -9.38 11.15
CA LEU A 144 -6.64 -10.08 11.39
C LEU A 144 -5.78 -9.33 12.41
N PHE A 145 -5.67 -8.00 12.28
CA PHE A 145 -4.90 -7.21 13.23
C PHE A 145 -5.50 -7.23 14.64
N LYS A 146 -6.83 -7.17 14.76
CA LYS A 146 -7.52 -7.29 16.06
C LYS A 146 -7.29 -8.65 16.71
N TRP A 147 -7.35 -9.72 15.93
CA TRP A 147 -7.08 -11.08 16.41
C TRP A 147 -5.67 -11.20 16.98
N ASP A 148 -4.67 -10.74 16.23
CA ASP A 148 -3.28 -10.74 16.72
C ASP A 148 -3.13 -9.87 17.99
N ALA A 149 -3.81 -8.71 18.03
CA ALA A 149 -3.81 -7.83 19.18
C ALA A 149 -4.44 -8.43 20.45
N GLU A 150 -5.27 -9.48 20.33
CA GLU A 150 -5.82 -10.17 21.50
C GLU A 150 -4.77 -11.02 22.21
N GLY A 151 -3.88 -11.67 21.45
CA GLY A 151 -2.82 -12.54 21.96
C GLY A 151 -1.46 -11.86 22.18
N LEU A 152 -1.26 -10.67 21.62
CA LEU A 152 0.00 -9.93 21.72
C LEU A 152 -0.05 -8.81 22.77
N ASP A 153 0.91 -8.84 23.71
CA ASP A 153 1.23 -7.68 24.52
C ASP A 153 2.18 -6.78 23.73
N PHE A 154 1.65 -5.76 23.05
CA PHE A 154 2.44 -4.81 22.27
C PHE A 154 3.41 -3.96 23.11
N VAL A 155 3.35 -4.04 24.45
CA VAL A 155 4.36 -3.44 25.34
C VAL A 155 5.58 -4.35 25.46
N LYS A 156 5.38 -5.67 25.44
CA LYS A 156 6.45 -6.68 25.62
C LYS A 156 6.98 -7.25 24.31
N GLN A 157 6.17 -7.27 23.25
CA GLN A 157 6.55 -7.72 21.92
C GLN A 157 6.41 -6.57 20.94
N SER A 158 7.49 -6.26 20.22
CA SER A 158 7.50 -5.19 19.23
C SER A 158 6.61 -5.55 18.04
N TRP A 159 5.61 -4.72 17.77
CA TRP A 159 4.89 -4.72 16.50
C TRP A 159 5.86 -4.51 15.34
N SER A 160 5.75 -5.35 14.28
CA SER A 160 6.55 -5.22 13.06
C SER A 160 5.68 -4.77 11.90
N ALA A 161 5.76 -3.48 11.56
CA ALA A 161 4.96 -2.90 10.49
C ALA A 161 5.17 -3.62 9.14
N ARG A 162 6.44 -3.92 8.82
CA ARG A 162 6.82 -4.65 7.60
C ARG A 162 6.20 -6.06 7.55
N ARG A 163 6.17 -6.80 8.66
CA ARG A 163 5.57 -8.15 8.70
C ARG A 163 4.11 -8.11 8.26
N TYR A 164 3.35 -7.15 8.76
CA TYR A 164 1.94 -7.03 8.42
C TYR A 164 1.73 -6.52 7.00
N ASP A 165 2.48 -5.51 6.57
CA ASP A 165 2.40 -5.05 5.18
C ASP A 165 2.71 -6.19 4.20
N GLU A 166 3.78 -6.97 4.43
CA GLU A 166 4.11 -8.12 3.59
C GLU A 166 3.00 -9.18 3.60
N ALA A 167 2.47 -9.55 4.78
CA ALA A 167 1.40 -10.55 4.88
C ALA A 167 0.10 -10.10 4.20
N ILE A 168 -0.28 -8.82 4.37
CA ILE A 168 -1.47 -8.25 3.76
C ILE A 168 -1.35 -8.26 2.23
N ASN A 169 -0.19 -7.87 1.69
CA ASN A 169 0.01 -7.71 0.26
C ASN A 169 0.38 -9.00 -0.49
N ARG A 170 0.69 -10.08 0.24
CA ARG A 170 0.80 -11.46 -0.27
C ARG A 170 -0.52 -12.19 -0.39
N THR A 171 -1.60 -11.63 0.16
CA THR A 171 -2.92 -12.23 0.05
C THR A 171 -3.55 -11.80 -1.29
N PRO A 172 -3.94 -12.74 -2.17
CA PRO A 172 -4.55 -12.40 -3.45
C PRO A 172 -5.85 -11.60 -3.28
N ARG A 173 -6.08 -10.61 -4.16
CA ARG A 173 -7.25 -9.71 -4.12
C ARG A 173 -7.87 -9.57 -5.50
N THR A 174 -9.16 -9.25 -5.54
CA THR A 174 -9.79 -8.74 -6.75
C THR A 174 -9.28 -7.32 -6.98
N ILE A 175 -8.56 -7.11 -8.08
CA ILE A 175 -7.97 -5.82 -8.43
C ILE A 175 -8.70 -5.29 -9.68
N PRO A 176 -9.19 -4.03 -9.67
CA PRO A 176 -9.84 -3.42 -10.83
C PRO A 176 -8.99 -3.58 -12.10
N GLY A 177 -9.61 -3.99 -13.19
CA GLY A 177 -8.92 -4.21 -14.46
C GLY A 177 -8.15 -5.54 -14.60
N ILE A 178 -8.08 -6.35 -13.54
CA ILE A 178 -7.45 -7.69 -13.58
C ILE A 178 -8.54 -8.76 -13.56
N LYS A 179 -8.48 -9.72 -14.50
CA LYS A 179 -9.37 -10.88 -14.50
C LYS A 179 -8.96 -11.86 -13.40
N GLY A 180 -9.86 -12.16 -12.47
CA GLY A 180 -9.61 -13.07 -11.36
C GLY A 180 -8.91 -12.37 -10.18
N TYR A 181 -7.98 -13.08 -9.53
CA TYR A 181 -7.20 -12.55 -8.43
C TYR A 181 -5.83 -12.05 -8.91
N GLY A 182 -5.41 -10.89 -8.40
CA GLY A 182 -4.04 -10.38 -8.52
C GLY A 182 -3.35 -10.31 -7.17
N TRP A 183 -2.03 -10.10 -7.17
CA TRP A 183 -1.21 -9.97 -5.96
C TRP A 183 -0.87 -8.49 -5.74
N PRO A 184 -1.36 -7.86 -4.67
CA PRO A 184 -1.13 -6.43 -4.44
C PRO A 184 0.34 -6.01 -4.42
N GLU A 185 1.24 -6.84 -3.87
CA GLU A 185 2.68 -6.56 -3.88
C GLU A 185 3.29 -6.61 -5.30
N GLU A 186 2.84 -7.52 -6.16
CA GLU A 186 3.26 -7.60 -7.56
C GLU A 186 2.78 -6.36 -8.31
N GLU A 187 1.49 -6.07 -8.21
CA GLU A 187 0.89 -4.94 -8.93
C GLU A 187 1.46 -3.60 -8.46
N MET A 188 1.76 -3.45 -7.17
CA MET A 188 2.44 -2.25 -6.67
C MET A 188 3.86 -2.13 -7.18
N LEU A 189 4.64 -3.21 -7.23
CA LEU A 189 6.00 -3.17 -7.77
C LEU A 189 5.99 -2.68 -9.22
N ILE A 190 5.20 -3.31 -10.08
CA ILE A 190 5.12 -2.95 -11.51
C ILE A 190 4.57 -1.53 -11.68
N HIS A 191 3.56 -1.16 -10.91
CA HIS A 191 3.02 0.20 -10.89
C HIS A 191 4.09 1.22 -10.51
N TRP A 192 4.88 0.94 -9.48
CA TRP A 192 5.86 1.89 -8.97
C TRP A 192 7.00 2.10 -9.97
N LEU A 193 7.49 1.03 -10.57
CA LEU A 193 8.53 1.08 -11.60
C LEU A 193 8.06 1.83 -12.86
N THR A 194 6.82 1.61 -13.30
CA THR A 194 6.27 2.27 -14.51
C THR A 194 5.90 3.73 -14.26
N ALA A 195 5.17 4.02 -13.17
CA ALA A 195 4.65 5.36 -12.90
C ALA A 195 5.72 6.34 -12.36
N PHE A 196 6.69 5.86 -11.59
CA PHE A 196 7.72 6.69 -10.95
C PHE A 196 9.12 6.44 -11.52
N GLY A 197 9.43 5.19 -11.89
CA GLY A 197 10.72 4.84 -12.50
C GLY A 197 10.80 5.13 -14.01
N GLY A 198 9.65 5.34 -14.66
CA GLY A 198 9.58 5.67 -16.09
C GLY A 198 10.05 4.55 -17.02
N ILE A 199 10.02 3.30 -16.56
CA ILE A 199 10.42 2.16 -17.40
C ILE A 199 9.38 1.86 -18.48
N ASP A 200 9.82 1.31 -19.61
CA ASP A 200 8.92 0.94 -20.70
C ASP A 200 8.16 -0.37 -20.43
N ALA A 201 7.23 -0.70 -21.32
CA ALA A 201 6.39 -1.89 -21.22
C ALA A 201 7.16 -3.21 -21.39
N ALA A 202 8.32 -3.21 -22.05
CA ALA A 202 9.16 -4.40 -22.19
C ALA A 202 9.89 -4.68 -20.87
N THR A 203 10.55 -3.68 -20.29
CA THR A 203 11.22 -3.78 -18.98
C THR A 203 10.22 -4.10 -17.87
N ALA A 204 9.01 -3.51 -17.89
CA ALA A 204 7.98 -3.82 -16.90
C ALA A 204 7.52 -5.28 -16.96
N ARG A 205 7.49 -5.88 -18.16
CA ARG A 205 7.14 -7.29 -18.36
C ARG A 205 8.25 -8.20 -17.83
N GLU A 206 9.50 -7.89 -18.15
CA GLU A 206 10.67 -8.60 -17.64
C GLU A 206 10.73 -8.54 -16.10
N ALA A 207 10.52 -7.36 -15.51
CA ALA A 207 10.46 -7.20 -14.05
C ALA A 207 9.36 -8.06 -13.41
N ARG A 208 8.19 -8.16 -14.05
CA ARG A 208 7.09 -9.03 -13.58
C ARG A 208 7.46 -10.51 -13.68
N GLU A 209 8.13 -10.92 -14.75
CA GLU A 209 8.59 -12.30 -14.91
C GLU A 209 9.67 -12.66 -13.87
N GLN A 210 10.64 -11.77 -13.63
CA GLN A 210 11.67 -11.96 -12.60
C GLN A 210 11.05 -12.05 -11.20
N TYR A 211 10.11 -11.16 -10.88
CA TYR A 211 9.36 -11.22 -9.63
C TYR A 211 8.66 -12.58 -9.45
N ARG A 212 7.93 -13.04 -10.47
CA ARG A 212 7.20 -14.32 -10.41
C ARG A 212 8.13 -15.52 -10.31
N LEU A 213 9.28 -15.49 -10.99
CA LEU A 213 10.30 -16.53 -10.90
C LEU A 213 10.85 -16.62 -9.47
N ALA A 214 11.25 -15.48 -8.88
CA ALA A 214 11.75 -15.42 -7.51
C ALA A 214 10.74 -15.94 -6.48
N GLN A 215 9.45 -15.64 -6.66
CA GLN A 215 8.39 -16.12 -5.77
C GLN A 215 8.18 -17.65 -5.89
N ARG A 216 8.29 -18.22 -7.09
CA ARG A 216 8.24 -19.68 -7.29
C ARG A 216 9.41 -20.38 -6.59
N THR A 217 10.63 -19.86 -6.77
CA THR A 217 11.83 -20.42 -6.13
C THR A 217 11.74 -20.35 -4.59
N ARG A 218 11.15 -19.28 -4.04
CA ARG A 218 10.91 -19.15 -2.60
C ARG A 218 9.84 -20.06 -2.05
N ALA A 219 8.78 -20.30 -2.82
CA ALA A 219 7.73 -21.25 -2.45
C ALA A 219 8.23 -22.71 -2.50
N PHE A 220 9.23 -22.99 -3.35
CA PHE A 220 9.80 -24.31 -3.55
C PHE A 220 11.34 -24.30 -3.52
N PRO A 221 11.96 -24.11 -2.35
CA PRO A 221 13.42 -24.05 -2.23
C PRO A 221 14.13 -25.37 -2.63
N ASN A 222 13.40 -26.48 -2.76
CA ASN A 222 13.90 -27.81 -3.11
C ASN A 222 13.15 -28.46 -4.30
N ALA A 223 12.53 -27.72 -5.21
CA ALA A 223 11.99 -28.34 -6.42
C ALA A 223 13.17 -28.85 -7.29
N PRO A 224 13.30 -30.17 -7.54
CA PRO A 224 14.34 -30.66 -8.43
C PRO A 224 14.12 -30.05 -9.82
N ALA A 225 15.21 -29.63 -10.46
CA ALA A 225 15.24 -29.17 -11.84
C ALA A 225 14.93 -30.34 -12.78
N PHE A 226 13.68 -30.76 -12.83
CA PHE A 226 13.19 -31.73 -13.80
C PHE A 226 11.94 -31.16 -14.43
N LEU A 227 12.14 -30.46 -15.54
CA LEU A 227 11.33 -30.53 -16.75
C LEU A 227 12.13 -29.82 -17.86
N ALA A 228 13.25 -30.43 -18.25
CA ALA A 228 13.73 -30.27 -19.62
C ALA A 228 12.95 -31.31 -20.45
N PRO A 229 12.28 -30.92 -21.55
CA PRO A 229 11.64 -31.89 -22.43
C PRO A 229 12.74 -32.72 -23.08
N HIS A 230 12.67 -34.03 -22.91
CA HIS A 230 13.44 -34.95 -23.75
C HIS A 230 12.91 -34.85 -25.18
N GLU A 231 13.84 -34.70 -26.12
CA GLU A 231 13.64 -34.84 -27.57
C GLU A 231 12.99 -36.18 -27.95
#